data_AF-A0AAV9TCH9-F1
#
_entry.id   AF-A0AAV9TCH9-F1
#
_cell.length_a   1.000
_cell.length_b   1.000
_cell.length_c   1.000
_cell.angle_alpha   90.00
_cell.angle_beta   90.00
_cell.angle_gamma   90.00
#
_symmetry.space_group_name_H-M   'P 1'
#
loop_
_entity.id
_entity.type
_entity.pdbx_description
1 polymer ?
#
loop_
_entity_poly.entity_id
_entity_poly.type
_entity_poly.pdbx_seq_one_letter_code
_entity_poly.pdbx_strand_id
1 'polypeptide(L)'
;MMLNGLPLLVATAPTLLFAASANSYRTTTIDCPVNDRPTIRDFKSLSVDEKLWTQKRRNNTIPALRDLVKRLGITGFDSDAYFDGAKNTSMLPNIGIAVSGGGWRALMNGAGAIAAYDQRTPGSTGVGQLGGLLQSTTYFAGLSGGGWLVSSLYANDFPTVQSIVNTDDSTSIWQFQNSIFEGPDMGATDGSNAAAYFGAIADQVAAKVDSGFNTTLTDFWGRALSFQLLNSSGEAISTFSSIQNNPGFAAAEFPLPILVADERQEGQSVLFSTNTTNYEFTPWELGSFDSVGFVPLRYVGSNFEAGEIASDGTCVTGLDELSFVFGTSSSLFNQFLLQINTTDMVPAIFKDAVTSVLVGLDQNHMDVADWSPNPFYHWNNATNANAQTKKFTLVDGGEDLQNIPFTPLLQPSREVDVIFAVDSSADTLDPRGSNWPNGTAMVATYERSLFQDDGTTFPPVPDVNTFINLGLNSRPTMFGCDAGNLTANSTAPLIVYLPHSPYVFNSNVSTFTPTYQLDVRNAIIRNGYDVATRGNATVDSQWPTY
;
A
#
# COMPACT_ATOMS: atom_id res chain seq x y z
N MET A 1 17.01 64.58 -35.62
CA MET A 1 16.64 64.11 -34.26
C MET A 1 15.77 62.88 -34.49
N MET A 2 16.35 61.68 -34.48
CA MET A 2 16.36 60.74 -33.34
C MET A 2 14.93 60.46 -32.83
N LEU A 3 14.42 59.24 -32.62
CA LEU A 3 14.89 57.85 -32.57
C LEU A 3 13.61 56.96 -32.50
N ASN A 4 13.68 55.73 -33.04
CA ASN A 4 13.13 54.43 -32.57
C ASN A 4 11.65 54.34 -32.06
N GLY A 5 10.81 53.37 -32.41
CA GLY A 5 11.05 51.97 -32.79
C GLY A 5 10.65 51.04 -31.63
N LEU A 6 9.43 50.46 -31.66
CA LEU A 6 9.08 49.04 -31.37
C LEU A 6 7.54 48.89 -31.14
N PRO A 7 6.87 47.92 -31.79
CA PRO A 7 5.57 47.43 -31.34
C PRO A 7 5.75 46.47 -30.15
N LEU A 8 4.88 46.60 -29.16
CA LEU A 8 4.78 45.71 -28.01
C LEU A 8 4.29 44.33 -28.52
N LEU A 9 5.22 43.38 -28.66
CA LEU A 9 4.88 41.95 -28.76
C LEU A 9 4.32 41.55 -27.39
N VAL A 10 3.00 41.39 -27.29
CA VAL A 10 2.42 40.58 -26.21
C VAL A 10 2.72 39.14 -26.58
N ALA A 11 3.76 38.57 -25.97
CA ALA A 11 4.00 37.15 -26.00
C ALA A 11 2.85 36.48 -25.25
N THR A 12 1.87 35.97 -25.98
CA THR A 12 0.98 34.93 -25.47
C THR A 12 1.87 33.73 -25.15
N ALA A 13 2.01 33.40 -23.87
CA ALA A 13 2.55 32.12 -23.46
C ALA A 13 1.73 31.02 -24.18
N PRO A 14 2.36 30.06 -24.87
CA PRO A 14 1.61 28.94 -25.40
C PRO A 14 1.02 28.18 -24.20
N THR A 15 -0.29 28.03 -24.19
CA THR A 15 -0.99 27.02 -23.41
C THR A 15 -0.36 25.67 -23.77
N LEU A 16 0.44 25.14 -22.85
CA LEU A 16 0.92 23.77 -22.91
C LEU A 16 -0.32 22.87 -22.83
N LEU A 17 -0.63 22.18 -23.93
CA LEU A 17 -1.50 21.00 -23.88
C LEU A 17 -0.78 19.98 -22.99
N PHE A 18 -1.35 19.67 -21.83
CA PHE A 18 -0.94 18.54 -21.00
C PHE A 18 -1.46 17.25 -21.63
N ALA A 19 -0.85 16.83 -22.75
CA ALA A 19 -1.03 15.48 -23.25
C ALA A 19 -0.15 14.57 -22.39
N ALA A 20 -0.74 13.86 -21.43
CA ALA A 20 -0.03 12.90 -20.59
C ALA A 20 0.81 11.98 -21.49
N SER A 21 2.13 11.92 -21.26
CA SER A 21 3.01 11.23 -22.21
C SER A 21 2.69 9.73 -22.24
N ALA A 22 2.41 9.17 -23.41
CA ALA A 22 2.18 7.72 -23.59
C ALA A 22 3.39 6.86 -23.13
N ASN A 23 4.58 7.45 -22.97
CA ASN A 23 5.80 6.75 -22.57
C ASN A 23 5.88 6.43 -21.07
N SER A 24 5.00 6.95 -20.22
CA SER A 24 5.10 6.79 -18.76
C SER A 24 4.88 5.36 -18.26
N TYR A 25 4.18 4.54 -19.03
CA TYR A 25 3.81 3.16 -18.66
C TYR A 25 4.50 2.08 -19.51
N ARG A 26 5.51 2.50 -20.29
CA ARG A 26 6.25 1.65 -21.21
C ARG A 26 7.32 0.86 -20.48
N THR A 27 7.43 -0.45 -20.74
CA THR A 27 8.57 -1.24 -20.27
C THR A 27 9.76 -1.08 -21.22
N THR A 28 10.98 -1.25 -20.70
CA THR A 28 12.21 -1.10 -21.50
C THR A 28 13.08 -2.34 -21.38
N THR A 29 13.47 -2.88 -22.53
CA THR A 29 14.47 -3.95 -22.62
C THR A 29 15.86 -3.36 -22.67
N ILE A 30 16.74 -3.81 -21.78
CA ILE A 30 18.13 -3.37 -21.65
C ILE A 30 19.07 -4.57 -21.56
N ASP A 31 20.36 -4.32 -21.78
CA ASP A 31 21.40 -5.28 -21.42
C ASP A 31 21.42 -5.46 -19.90
N CYS A 32 21.46 -6.72 -19.45
CA CYS A 32 21.59 -7.00 -18.03
C CYS A 32 22.97 -6.53 -17.50
N PRO A 33 23.05 -6.10 -16.23
CA PRO A 33 24.32 -5.74 -15.61
C PRO A 33 25.35 -6.88 -15.71
N VAL A 34 26.52 -6.61 -16.29
CA VAL A 34 27.52 -7.64 -16.62
C VAL A 34 28.13 -8.29 -15.38
N ASN A 35 28.33 -7.52 -14.31
CA ASN A 35 29.00 -7.97 -13.08
C ASN A 35 28.02 -8.38 -11.98
N ASP A 36 26.73 -8.18 -12.17
CA ASP A 36 25.70 -8.35 -11.16
C ASP A 36 24.37 -8.72 -11.84
N ARG A 37 24.37 -9.85 -12.54
CA ARG A 37 23.20 -10.30 -13.29
C ARG A 37 22.10 -10.66 -12.30
N PRO A 38 20.84 -10.22 -12.50
CA PRO A 38 19.76 -10.46 -11.54
C PRO A 38 19.50 -11.95 -11.32
N THR A 39 19.34 -12.34 -10.06
CA THR A 39 18.99 -13.71 -9.64
C THR A 39 17.92 -13.68 -8.56
N ILE A 40 17.11 -14.74 -8.48
CA ILE A 40 16.14 -14.92 -7.40
C ILE A 40 16.84 -15.33 -6.11
N ARG A 41 16.37 -14.80 -4.99
CA ARG A 41 16.82 -15.14 -3.64
C ARG A 41 15.85 -16.12 -2.97
N ASP A 42 16.39 -17.08 -2.21
CA ASP A 42 15.59 -17.98 -1.34
C ASP A 42 14.79 -17.18 -0.29
N PHE A 43 13.61 -17.68 0.08
CA PHE A 43 12.67 -17.07 1.03
C PHE A 43 13.18 -17.02 2.48
N LYS A 44 14.21 -17.79 2.85
CA LYS A 44 14.64 -17.98 4.25
C LYS A 44 15.27 -16.77 4.96
N SER A 45 15.52 -15.66 4.27
CA SER A 45 16.19 -14.50 4.90
C SER A 45 15.74 -13.18 4.26
N LEU A 46 16.16 -12.04 4.80
CA LEU A 46 16.02 -10.75 4.12
C LEU A 46 17.14 -10.53 3.09
N SER A 47 16.88 -9.69 2.09
CA SER A 47 17.91 -9.22 1.16
C SER A 47 19.03 -8.46 1.88
N VAL A 48 20.18 -8.32 1.21
CA VAL A 48 21.29 -7.52 1.73
C VAL A 48 20.87 -6.06 1.84
N ASP A 49 20.13 -5.55 0.86
CA ASP A 49 19.68 -4.17 0.83
C ASP A 49 18.70 -3.84 1.97
N GLU A 50 17.72 -4.71 2.22
CA GLU A 50 16.80 -4.53 3.36
C GLU A 50 17.56 -4.58 4.69
N LYS A 51 18.51 -5.51 4.87
CA LYS A 51 19.33 -5.58 6.09
C LYS A 51 20.13 -4.31 6.33
N LEU A 52 20.81 -3.79 5.30
CA LEU A 52 21.62 -2.57 5.38
C LEU A 52 20.75 -1.34 5.62
N TRP A 53 19.62 -1.24 4.93
CA TRP A 53 18.68 -0.15 5.10
C TRP A 53 18.05 -0.16 6.50
N THR A 54 17.62 -1.33 6.99
CA THR A 54 17.05 -1.48 8.33
C THR A 54 18.06 -1.10 9.40
N GLN A 55 19.33 -1.52 9.30
CA GLN A 55 20.38 -1.08 10.24
C GLN A 55 20.49 0.45 10.34
N LYS A 56 20.38 1.15 9.21
CA LYS A 56 20.35 2.62 9.17
C LYS A 56 19.07 3.16 9.81
N ARG A 57 17.90 2.64 9.42
CA ARG A 57 16.59 3.04 9.95
C ARG A 57 16.53 2.90 11.47
N ARG A 58 17.02 1.79 12.02
CA ARG A 58 17.02 1.51 13.46
C ARG A 58 17.74 2.57 14.28
N ASN A 59 18.75 3.24 13.73
CA ASN A 59 19.39 4.37 14.42
C ASN A 59 18.53 5.62 14.38
N ASN A 60 17.83 5.86 13.26
CA ASN A 60 16.99 7.03 13.06
C ASN A 60 15.68 6.99 13.87
N THR A 61 15.20 5.81 14.27
CA THR A 61 13.97 5.67 15.07
C THR A 61 14.15 6.09 16.54
N ILE A 62 15.37 5.98 17.07
CA ILE A 62 15.65 6.12 18.51
C ILE A 62 15.28 7.50 19.08
N PRO A 63 15.66 8.63 18.45
CA PRO A 63 15.35 9.95 19.02
C PRO A 63 13.84 10.17 19.19
N ALA A 64 13.05 9.83 18.15
CA ALA A 64 11.60 9.97 18.19
C ALA A 64 10.95 9.00 19.19
N LEU A 65 11.45 7.76 19.27
CA LEU A 65 10.92 6.76 20.19
C LEU A 65 11.18 7.15 21.65
N ARG A 66 12.40 7.61 21.97
CA ARG A 66 12.76 8.08 23.31
C ARG A 66 11.90 9.26 23.73
N ASP A 67 11.74 10.23 22.84
CA ASP A 67 10.96 11.44 23.07
C ASP A 67 9.46 11.12 23.23
N LEU A 68 8.90 10.24 22.39
CA LEU A 68 7.53 9.74 22.53
C LEU A 68 7.32 9.06 23.89
N VAL A 69 8.09 8.02 24.20
CA VAL A 69 7.93 7.24 25.43
C VAL A 69 8.11 8.10 26.69
N LYS A 70 9.05 9.06 26.66
CA LYS A 70 9.22 10.04 27.73
C LYS A 70 8.00 10.93 27.92
N ARG A 71 7.38 11.41 26.84
CA ARG A 71 6.13 12.19 26.90
C ARG A 71 4.93 11.38 27.41
N LEU A 72 4.88 10.09 27.10
CA LEU A 72 3.82 9.20 27.56
C LEU A 72 3.82 9.07 29.09
N GLY A 73 4.98 9.18 29.73
CA GLY A 73 5.07 9.26 31.20
C GLY A 73 4.56 8.00 31.89
N ILE A 74 4.90 6.83 31.33
CA ILE A 74 4.44 5.52 31.81
C ILE A 74 4.86 5.32 33.27
N THR A 75 3.88 5.09 34.15
CA THR A 75 4.13 4.99 35.59
C THR A 75 4.99 3.77 35.91
N GLY A 76 6.10 3.99 36.62
CA GLY A 76 7.02 2.93 37.02
C GLY A 76 8.02 2.51 35.94
N PHE A 77 8.03 3.17 34.78
CA PHE A 77 8.99 2.93 33.70
C PHE A 77 9.93 4.13 33.52
N ASP A 78 11.22 3.93 33.82
CA ASP A 78 12.27 4.93 33.56
C ASP A 78 12.74 4.80 32.10
N SER A 79 12.13 5.62 31.24
CA SER A 79 12.43 5.60 29.81
C SER A 79 13.88 5.99 29.52
N ASP A 80 14.42 7.01 30.21
CA ASP A 80 15.79 7.45 30.00
C ASP A 80 16.78 6.34 30.36
N ALA A 81 16.59 5.67 31.50
CA ALA A 81 17.42 4.51 31.88
C ALA A 81 17.30 3.33 30.90
N TYR A 82 16.10 3.07 30.35
CA TYR A 82 15.88 2.03 29.34
C TYR A 82 16.70 2.30 28.06
N PHE A 83 16.62 3.52 27.51
CA PHE A 83 17.37 3.86 26.31
C PHE A 83 18.88 3.98 26.56
N ASP A 84 19.30 4.53 27.70
CA ASP A 84 20.72 4.64 28.06
C ASP A 84 21.36 3.27 28.36
N GLY A 85 20.55 2.29 28.77
CA GLY A 85 20.98 0.90 29.01
C GLY A 85 21.09 0.04 27.74
N ALA A 86 20.55 0.49 26.61
CA ALA A 86 20.61 -0.24 25.35
C ALA A 86 22.02 -0.20 24.76
N LYS A 87 22.71 -1.35 24.71
CA LYS A 87 24.09 -1.45 24.20
C LYS A 87 24.18 -1.32 22.68
N ASN A 88 23.09 -1.64 22.00
CA ASN A 88 22.95 -1.55 20.54
C ASN A 88 21.45 -1.39 20.21
N THR A 89 21.17 -1.13 18.94
CA THR A 89 19.80 -0.90 18.47
C THR A 89 18.92 -2.15 18.51
N SER A 90 19.49 -3.36 18.48
CA SER A 90 18.71 -4.61 18.54
C SER A 90 18.08 -4.88 19.91
N MET A 91 18.43 -4.12 20.94
CA MET A 91 17.76 -4.16 22.26
C MET A 91 16.52 -3.27 22.35
N LEU A 92 16.29 -2.44 21.34
CA LEU A 92 15.13 -1.55 21.26
C LEU A 92 14.06 -2.19 20.36
N PRO A 93 12.79 -1.77 20.45
CA PRO A 93 11.73 -2.40 19.68
C PRO A 93 11.75 -1.98 18.20
N ASN A 94 11.44 -2.93 17.32
CA ASN A 94 10.96 -2.70 15.97
C ASN A 94 9.45 -2.47 15.98
N ILE A 95 9.02 -1.38 15.37
CA ILE A 95 7.60 -1.06 15.23
C ILE A 95 7.16 -1.23 13.78
N GLY A 96 6.06 -1.95 13.58
CA GLY A 96 5.33 -2.05 12.32
C GLY A 96 4.03 -1.24 12.37
N ILE A 97 3.64 -0.66 11.23
CA ILE A 97 2.29 -0.16 11.01
C ILE A 97 1.69 -0.98 9.87
N ALA A 98 0.48 -1.49 10.05
CA ALA A 98 -0.30 -2.19 9.03
C ALA A 98 -1.61 -1.46 8.79
N VAL A 99 -1.91 -1.09 7.54
CA VAL A 99 -3.17 -0.44 7.17
C VAL A 99 -3.95 -1.35 6.23
N SER A 100 -5.18 -1.66 6.64
CA SER A 100 -6.05 -2.61 5.95
C SER A 100 -6.50 -2.15 4.56
N GLY A 101 -7.15 -3.05 3.83
CA GLY A 101 -7.95 -2.71 2.66
C GLY A 101 -9.29 -2.05 2.99
N GLY A 102 -10.00 -1.60 1.94
CA GLY A 102 -11.28 -0.87 2.06
C GLY A 102 -11.40 0.39 1.19
N GLY A 103 -10.65 0.48 0.10
CA GLY A 103 -10.69 1.60 -0.84
C GLY A 103 -10.43 2.96 -0.20
N TRP A 104 -11.17 3.99 -0.62
CA TRP A 104 -10.99 5.35 -0.11
C TRP A 104 -11.21 5.48 1.40
N ARG A 105 -12.12 4.67 1.98
CA ARG A 105 -12.34 4.61 3.43
C ARG A 105 -11.06 4.22 4.16
N ALA A 106 -10.38 3.17 3.69
CA ALA A 106 -9.14 2.70 4.30
C ALA A 106 -8.00 3.72 4.15
N LEU A 107 -7.87 4.34 2.96
CA LEU A 107 -6.91 5.42 2.76
C LEU A 107 -7.13 6.56 3.75
N MET A 108 -8.37 7.07 3.86
CA MET A 108 -8.67 8.23 4.70
C MET A 108 -8.60 7.92 6.20
N ASN A 109 -9.10 6.75 6.63
CA ASN A 109 -8.98 6.32 8.03
C ASN A 109 -7.51 6.09 8.41
N GLY A 110 -6.74 5.42 7.55
CA GLY A 110 -5.30 5.25 7.70
C GLY A 110 -4.55 6.59 7.73
N ALA A 111 -4.89 7.54 6.84
CA ALA A 111 -4.31 8.88 6.84
C ALA A 111 -4.56 9.60 8.17
N GLY A 112 -5.73 9.43 8.77
CA GLY A 112 -6.02 9.92 10.12
C GLY A 112 -5.06 9.34 11.17
N ALA A 113 -4.84 8.03 11.16
CA ALA A 113 -3.89 7.38 12.07
C ALA A 113 -2.45 7.86 11.83
N ILE A 114 -2.01 7.96 10.56
CA ILE A 114 -0.68 8.49 10.22
C ILE A 114 -0.53 9.94 10.68
N ALA A 115 -1.56 10.77 10.52
CA ALA A 115 -1.57 12.14 11.05
C ALA A 115 -1.40 12.18 12.58
N ALA A 116 -2.00 11.25 13.31
CA ALA A 116 -1.84 11.15 14.76
C ALA A 116 -0.42 10.73 15.18
N TYR A 117 0.22 9.89 14.37
CA TYR A 117 1.55 9.33 14.65
C TYR A 117 2.70 10.21 14.18
N ASP A 118 2.44 11.13 13.27
CA ASP A 118 3.45 12.01 12.70
C ASP A 118 3.74 13.19 13.63
N GLN A 119 4.97 13.33 14.12
CA GLN A 119 5.37 14.48 14.94
C GLN A 119 5.36 15.82 14.16
N ARG A 120 5.33 15.76 12.82
CA ARG A 120 5.23 16.93 11.94
C ARG A 120 3.80 17.50 11.91
N THR A 121 2.80 16.74 12.36
CA THR A 121 1.42 17.20 12.51
C THR A 121 1.33 18.27 13.61
N PRO A 122 0.78 19.47 13.34
CA PRO A 122 0.60 20.48 14.36
C PRO A 122 -0.23 19.96 15.55
N GLY A 123 0.34 20.01 16.75
CA GLY A 123 -0.31 19.60 17.99
C GLY A 123 -0.24 18.10 18.33
N SER A 124 0.43 17.27 17.51
CA SER A 124 0.54 15.82 17.78
C SER A 124 1.62 15.43 18.80
N THR A 125 2.39 16.38 19.34
CA THR A 125 3.46 16.13 20.32
C THR A 125 3.14 16.64 21.72
N GLY A 126 1.87 16.98 21.98
CA GLY A 126 1.39 17.32 23.32
C GLY A 126 1.39 16.12 24.30
N VAL A 127 1.08 16.39 25.57
CA VAL A 127 0.93 15.33 26.58
C VAL A 127 -0.19 14.38 26.17
N GLY A 128 0.07 13.06 26.21
CA GLY A 128 -0.88 12.02 25.80
C GLY A 128 -1.11 11.92 24.28
N GLN A 129 -0.30 12.61 23.47
CA GLN A 129 -0.34 12.50 22.01
C GLN A 129 0.67 11.47 21.49
N LEU A 130 0.42 10.95 20.29
CA LEU A 130 1.18 9.83 19.70
C LEU A 130 2.16 10.27 18.59
N GLY A 131 2.33 11.57 18.38
CA GLY A 131 3.30 12.10 17.42
C GLY A 131 4.71 11.62 17.76
N GLY A 132 5.43 11.17 16.74
CA GLY A 132 6.74 10.52 16.86
C GLY A 132 6.67 9.01 16.66
N LEU A 133 5.48 8.40 16.75
CA LEU A 133 5.32 6.98 16.47
C LEU A 133 5.68 6.66 15.02
N LEU A 134 5.26 7.49 14.04
CA LEU A 134 5.61 7.28 12.63
C LEU A 134 7.13 7.35 12.39
N GLN A 135 7.80 8.30 13.05
CA GLN A 135 9.25 8.42 13.00
C GLN A 135 9.96 7.25 13.70
N SER A 136 9.30 6.60 14.65
CA SER A 136 9.80 5.42 15.36
C SER A 136 9.55 4.10 14.60
N THR A 137 8.65 4.09 13.63
CA THR A 137 8.26 2.92 12.85
C THR A 137 9.38 2.44 11.91
N THR A 138 9.63 1.14 11.86
CA THR A 138 10.59 0.51 10.93
C THR A 138 9.92 0.08 9.64
N TYR A 139 8.74 -0.55 9.71
CA TYR A 139 8.00 -1.05 8.54
C TYR A 139 6.60 -0.45 8.44
N PHE A 140 6.17 -0.09 7.24
CA PHE A 140 4.84 0.45 6.97
C PHE A 140 4.19 -0.34 5.82
N ALA A 141 3.30 -1.26 6.21
CA ALA A 141 2.62 -2.18 5.30
C ALA A 141 1.20 -1.70 4.96
N GLY A 142 0.81 -1.89 3.71
CA GLY A 142 -0.53 -1.61 3.22
C GLY A 142 -1.00 -2.65 2.20
N LEU A 143 -2.31 -2.86 2.12
CA LEU A 143 -2.94 -3.57 1.00
C LEU A 143 -4.18 -2.82 0.55
N SER A 144 -4.60 -2.99 -0.70
CA SER A 144 -5.78 -2.35 -1.26
C SER A 144 -5.80 -0.84 -0.99
N GLY A 145 -6.88 -0.30 -0.42
CA GLY A 145 -6.96 1.11 0.01
C GLY A 145 -5.85 1.57 0.97
N GLY A 146 -5.35 0.70 1.85
CA GLY A 146 -4.16 0.98 2.67
C GLY A 146 -2.88 1.05 1.84
N GLY A 147 -2.80 0.24 0.79
CA GLY A 147 -1.73 0.32 -0.21
C GLY A 147 -1.75 1.61 -1.02
N TRP A 148 -2.93 2.20 -1.27
CA TRP A 148 -3.05 3.53 -1.88
C TRP A 148 -2.49 4.63 -0.99
N LEU A 149 -2.76 4.56 0.33
CA LEU A 149 -2.18 5.49 1.31
C LEU A 149 -0.66 5.39 1.30
N VAL A 150 -0.10 4.19 1.47
CA VAL A 150 1.35 3.97 1.45
C VAL A 150 1.92 4.51 0.14
N SER A 151 1.44 4.04 -1.00
CA SER A 151 2.00 4.41 -2.31
C SER A 151 1.95 5.90 -2.60
N SER A 152 0.84 6.57 -2.28
CA SER A 152 0.72 8.02 -2.49
C SER A 152 1.67 8.83 -1.62
N LEU A 153 1.96 8.40 -0.38
CA LEU A 153 2.95 9.09 0.45
C LEU A 153 4.37 8.93 -0.13
N TYR A 154 4.79 7.71 -0.50
CA TYR A 154 6.17 7.49 -0.99
C TYR A 154 6.41 8.09 -2.37
N ALA A 155 5.40 8.14 -3.23
CA ALA A 155 5.54 8.73 -4.56
C ALA A 155 5.59 10.27 -4.56
N ASN A 156 5.20 10.92 -3.47
CA ASN A 156 5.10 12.37 -3.34
C ASN A 156 6.07 12.95 -2.31
N ASP A 157 7.26 12.33 -2.15
CA ASP A 157 8.29 12.75 -1.20
C ASP A 157 7.86 12.74 0.28
N PHE A 158 6.99 11.77 0.64
CA PHE A 158 6.53 11.49 2.00
C PHE A 158 5.98 12.73 2.73
N PRO A 159 4.97 13.41 2.16
CA PRO A 159 4.40 14.64 2.70
C PRO A 159 3.68 14.35 4.02
N THR A 160 3.35 15.40 4.78
CA THR A 160 2.42 15.22 5.92
C THR A 160 1.00 15.15 5.40
N VAL A 161 0.13 14.42 6.08
CA VAL A 161 -1.31 14.38 5.77
C VAL A 161 -1.88 15.80 5.76
N GLN A 162 -1.43 16.66 6.69
CA GLN A 162 -1.84 18.06 6.79
C GLN A 162 -1.45 18.87 5.57
N SER A 163 -0.25 18.67 5.02
CA SER A 163 0.15 19.37 3.79
C SER A 163 -0.67 18.97 2.57
N ILE A 164 -1.31 17.79 2.57
CA ILE A 164 -2.23 17.38 1.51
C ILE A 164 -3.62 18.01 1.74
N VAL A 165 -4.13 17.98 2.97
CA VAL A 165 -5.54 18.37 3.23
C VAL A 165 -5.77 19.85 3.49
N ASN A 166 -4.76 20.61 3.94
CA ASN A 166 -4.90 22.01 4.35
C ASN A 166 -4.88 23.01 3.19
N THR A 167 -4.64 22.57 1.96
CA THR A 167 -4.31 23.49 0.87
C THR A 167 -5.46 23.75 -0.11
N ASP A 168 -6.72 23.57 0.30
CA ASP A 168 -7.95 23.88 -0.47
C ASP A 168 -7.78 23.69 -2.00
N ASP A 169 -7.88 22.44 -2.47
CA ASP A 169 -7.72 22.00 -3.87
C ASP A 169 -6.36 22.28 -4.54
N SER A 170 -5.38 22.87 -3.85
CA SER A 170 -4.09 23.19 -4.47
C SER A 170 -3.12 22.01 -4.58
N THR A 171 -3.42 20.86 -3.96
CA THR A 171 -2.63 19.63 -4.17
C THR A 171 -3.21 18.83 -5.32
N SER A 172 -2.34 18.24 -6.13
CA SER A 172 -2.75 17.37 -7.23
C SER A 172 -3.25 15.98 -6.80
N ILE A 173 -3.22 15.66 -5.50
CA ILE A 173 -3.56 14.33 -4.97
C ILE A 173 -4.68 14.41 -3.93
N TRP A 174 -5.36 13.28 -3.75
CA TRP A 174 -6.50 13.12 -2.82
C TRP A 174 -7.67 14.07 -3.09
N GLN A 175 -7.86 14.45 -4.35
CA GLN A 175 -8.95 15.29 -4.84
C GLN A 175 -10.19 14.46 -5.17
N PHE A 176 -10.70 13.75 -4.16
CA PHE A 176 -11.78 12.76 -4.32
C PHE A 176 -13.16 13.38 -4.63
N GLN A 177 -13.30 14.70 -4.64
CA GLN A 177 -14.47 15.38 -5.18
C GLN A 177 -14.59 15.17 -6.69
N ASN A 178 -13.46 14.94 -7.36
CA ASN A 178 -13.39 14.55 -8.76
C ASN A 178 -13.49 13.03 -8.85
N SER A 179 -14.59 12.54 -9.41
CA SER A 179 -14.83 11.10 -9.56
C SER A 179 -13.70 10.43 -10.32
N ILE A 180 -13.26 9.24 -9.88
CA ILE A 180 -12.29 8.44 -10.64
C ILE A 180 -12.83 8.04 -12.03
N PHE A 181 -14.16 8.08 -12.22
CA PHE A 181 -14.83 7.82 -13.49
C PHE A 181 -14.99 9.06 -14.38
N GLU A 182 -14.62 10.24 -13.88
CA GLU A 182 -14.59 11.49 -14.66
C GLU A 182 -13.15 11.99 -14.86
N GLY A 183 -12.27 11.66 -13.91
CA GLY A 183 -10.87 12.10 -13.88
C GLY A 183 -10.71 13.53 -13.37
N PRO A 184 -9.47 13.98 -13.16
CA PRO A 184 -9.17 15.39 -12.93
C PRO A 184 -9.45 16.22 -14.19
N ASP A 185 -9.47 17.55 -14.06
CA ASP A 185 -9.52 18.46 -15.20
C ASP A 185 -8.23 18.33 -16.03
N MET A 186 -8.38 17.83 -17.25
CA MET A 186 -7.31 17.61 -18.22
C MET A 186 -7.04 18.85 -19.09
N GLY A 187 -7.74 19.97 -18.85
CA GLY A 187 -7.59 21.21 -19.61
C GLY A 187 -8.14 21.13 -21.03
N ALA A 188 -9.09 20.21 -21.28
CA ALA A 188 -9.67 19.99 -22.60
C ALA A 188 -10.63 21.14 -22.99
N THR A 189 -10.28 21.94 -24.00
CA THR A 189 -11.09 23.09 -24.44
C THR A 189 -12.11 22.77 -25.52
N ASP A 190 -11.89 21.73 -26.32
CA ASP A 190 -12.68 21.39 -27.52
C ASP A 190 -13.28 19.96 -27.50
N GLY A 191 -13.51 19.38 -26.31
CA GLY A 191 -14.04 18.02 -26.16
C GLY A 191 -14.52 17.69 -24.74
N SER A 192 -14.94 16.43 -24.51
CA SER A 192 -15.30 15.96 -23.16
C SER A 192 -14.04 15.71 -22.32
N ASN A 193 -13.97 16.25 -21.10
CA ASN A 193 -12.86 16.00 -20.16
C ASN A 193 -12.63 14.51 -19.92
N ALA A 194 -13.72 13.77 -19.70
CA ALA A 194 -13.67 12.31 -19.52
C ALA A 194 -13.07 11.61 -20.74
N ALA A 195 -13.28 12.14 -21.96
CA ALA A 195 -12.66 11.60 -23.16
C ALA A 195 -11.14 11.81 -23.21
N ALA A 196 -10.66 12.98 -22.80
CA ALA A 196 -9.22 13.23 -22.68
C ALA A 196 -8.58 12.33 -21.61
N TYR A 197 -9.20 12.24 -20.43
CA TYR A 197 -8.72 11.43 -19.31
C TYR A 197 -8.64 9.93 -19.66
N PHE A 198 -9.73 9.34 -20.15
CA PHE A 198 -9.75 7.92 -20.51
C PHE A 198 -8.95 7.61 -21.78
N GLY A 199 -8.86 8.57 -22.71
CA GLY A 199 -7.95 8.47 -23.86
C GLY A 199 -6.49 8.36 -23.42
N ALA A 200 -6.06 9.21 -22.49
CA ALA A 200 -4.71 9.15 -21.93
C ALA A 200 -4.42 7.80 -21.23
N ILE A 201 -5.38 7.27 -20.46
CA ILE A 201 -5.24 5.94 -19.85
C ILE A 201 -5.09 4.86 -20.93
N ALA A 202 -5.95 4.87 -21.96
CA ALA A 202 -5.90 3.88 -23.03
C ALA A 202 -4.56 3.92 -23.78
N ASP A 203 -4.04 5.12 -24.08
CA ASP A 203 -2.74 5.30 -24.74
C ASP A 203 -1.58 4.79 -23.88
N GLN A 204 -1.62 5.04 -22.56
CA GLN A 204 -0.61 4.53 -21.61
C GLN A 204 -0.63 2.99 -21.54
N VAL A 205 -1.81 2.38 -21.43
CA VAL A 205 -1.94 0.92 -21.42
C VAL A 205 -1.51 0.31 -22.75
N ALA A 206 -1.85 0.94 -23.88
CA ALA A 206 -1.40 0.52 -25.20
C ALA A 206 0.14 0.56 -25.34
N ALA A 207 0.81 1.54 -24.73
CA ALA A 207 2.27 1.60 -24.74
C ALA A 207 2.95 0.41 -24.03
N LYS A 208 2.31 -0.17 -23.01
CA LYS A 208 2.75 -1.43 -22.37
C LYS A 208 2.56 -2.62 -23.31
N VAL A 209 1.42 -2.68 -24.01
CA VAL A 209 1.15 -3.71 -25.05
C VAL A 209 2.18 -3.65 -26.17
N ASP A 210 2.49 -2.44 -26.67
CA ASP A 210 3.52 -2.21 -27.69
C ASP A 210 4.93 -2.65 -27.25
N SER A 211 5.14 -2.82 -25.95
CA SER A 211 6.40 -3.30 -25.36
C SER A 211 6.41 -4.81 -25.16
N GLY A 212 5.38 -5.52 -25.61
CA GLY A 212 5.28 -6.98 -25.60
C GLY A 212 4.68 -7.58 -24.33
N PHE A 213 4.05 -6.78 -23.47
CA PHE A 213 3.41 -7.24 -22.24
C PHE A 213 1.90 -7.30 -22.37
N ASN A 214 1.31 -8.33 -21.76
CA ASN A 214 -0.13 -8.39 -21.60
C ASN A 214 -0.62 -7.29 -20.65
N THR A 215 -1.87 -6.91 -20.83
CA THR A 215 -2.57 -5.98 -19.95
C THR A 215 -3.92 -6.55 -19.56
N THR A 216 -4.40 -6.17 -18.39
CA THR A 216 -5.71 -6.56 -17.85
C THR A 216 -6.48 -5.33 -17.36
N LEU A 217 -7.64 -5.52 -16.73
CA LEU A 217 -8.36 -4.42 -16.09
C LEU A 217 -7.54 -3.74 -14.99
N THR A 218 -6.59 -4.46 -14.39
CA THR A 218 -5.67 -3.91 -13.40
C THR A 218 -4.85 -2.76 -13.95
N ASP A 219 -4.41 -2.84 -15.20
CA ASP A 219 -3.64 -1.76 -15.82
C ASP A 219 -4.46 -0.48 -15.90
N PHE A 220 -5.70 -0.55 -16.41
CA PHE A 220 -6.58 0.60 -16.51
C PHE A 220 -6.93 1.18 -15.13
N TRP A 221 -7.17 0.31 -14.15
CA TRP A 221 -7.48 0.72 -12.78
C TRP A 221 -6.30 1.39 -12.08
N GLY A 222 -5.11 0.78 -12.16
CA GLY A 222 -3.88 1.36 -11.62
C GLY A 222 -3.62 2.73 -12.23
N ARG A 223 -3.76 2.86 -13.56
CA ARG A 223 -3.65 4.15 -14.23
C ARG A 223 -4.70 5.14 -13.74
N ALA A 224 -5.97 4.77 -13.66
CA ALA A 224 -7.03 5.66 -13.16
C ALA A 224 -6.73 6.18 -11.73
N LEU A 225 -6.29 5.29 -10.85
CA LEU A 225 -5.86 5.64 -9.49
C LEU A 225 -4.63 6.57 -9.48
N SER A 226 -3.70 6.43 -10.43
CA SER A 226 -2.49 7.26 -10.49
C SER A 226 -2.78 8.76 -10.62
N PHE A 227 -3.85 9.12 -11.34
CA PHE A 227 -4.31 10.50 -11.48
C PHE A 227 -4.82 11.10 -10.16
N GLN A 228 -5.26 10.26 -9.22
CA GLN A 228 -5.77 10.68 -7.92
C GLN A 228 -4.70 10.63 -6.82
N LEU A 229 -3.71 9.76 -6.97
CA LEU A 229 -2.77 9.39 -5.91
C LEU A 229 -1.34 9.87 -6.14
N LEU A 230 -0.91 10.03 -7.39
CA LEU A 230 0.45 10.39 -7.75
C LEU A 230 0.49 11.83 -8.26
N ASN A 231 -0.23 12.10 -9.33
CA ASN A 231 -0.27 13.42 -9.96
C ASN A 231 -1.47 13.48 -10.92
N SER A 232 -2.26 14.55 -10.82
CA SER A 232 -3.43 14.80 -11.67
C SER A 232 -3.15 14.94 -13.16
N SER A 233 -1.89 15.13 -13.57
CA SER A 233 -1.50 15.10 -15.00
C SER A 233 -1.39 13.68 -15.57
N GLY A 234 -1.26 12.65 -14.71
CA GLY A 234 -0.95 11.29 -15.15
C GLY A 234 0.44 11.09 -15.75
N GLU A 235 1.30 12.12 -15.68
CA GLU A 235 2.66 12.13 -16.24
C GLU A 235 3.72 11.60 -15.28
N ALA A 236 3.39 11.42 -14.00
CA ALA A 236 4.36 10.94 -13.02
C ALA A 236 4.89 9.55 -13.44
N ILE A 237 6.17 9.50 -13.80
CA ILE A 237 6.89 8.26 -14.10
C ILE A 237 7.65 7.88 -12.83
N SER A 238 7.10 6.94 -12.06
CA SER A 238 7.80 6.34 -10.94
C SER A 238 7.55 4.84 -10.94
N THR A 239 8.60 4.08 -10.64
CA THR A 239 8.44 2.66 -10.33
C THR A 239 8.45 2.50 -8.81
N PHE A 240 7.97 1.37 -8.32
CA PHE A 240 8.10 1.06 -6.89
C PHE A 240 9.57 0.85 -6.52
N SER A 241 10.38 0.29 -7.43
CA SER A 241 11.84 0.22 -7.22
C SER A 241 12.55 1.57 -7.22
N SER A 242 12.01 2.61 -7.85
CA SER A 242 12.63 3.94 -7.83
C SER A 242 12.48 4.67 -6.49
N ILE A 243 11.69 4.15 -5.54
CA ILE A 243 11.66 4.63 -4.15
C ILE A 243 13.06 4.63 -3.54
N GLN A 244 13.92 3.68 -3.92
CA GLN A 244 15.33 3.63 -3.52
C GLN A 244 16.11 4.90 -3.84
N ASN A 245 15.72 5.62 -4.90
CA ASN A 245 16.40 6.83 -5.36
C ASN A 245 15.93 8.09 -4.62
N ASN A 246 14.86 8.01 -3.83
CA ASN A 246 14.41 9.14 -3.02
C ASN A 246 15.46 9.44 -1.93
N PRO A 247 15.98 10.68 -1.82
CA PRO A 247 17.02 10.99 -0.84
C PRO A 247 16.62 10.72 0.61
N GLY A 248 15.37 11.00 0.99
CA GLY A 248 14.84 10.75 2.34
C GLY A 248 14.71 9.24 2.62
N PHE A 249 14.27 8.46 1.64
CA PHE A 249 14.23 7.01 1.76
C PHE A 249 15.63 6.41 1.87
N ALA A 250 16.56 6.80 0.99
CA ALA A 250 17.95 6.38 1.05
C ALA A 250 18.62 6.82 2.38
N ALA A 251 18.17 7.92 2.97
CA ALA A 251 18.55 8.39 4.31
C ALA A 251 17.86 7.64 5.47
N ALA A 252 16.91 6.75 5.17
CA ALA A 252 16.07 6.02 6.12
C ALA A 252 15.26 6.95 7.06
N GLU A 253 14.78 8.08 6.54
CA GLU A 253 14.05 9.11 7.28
C GLU A 253 12.60 8.72 7.59
N PHE A 254 12.00 7.87 6.77
CA PHE A 254 10.67 7.29 6.96
C PHE A 254 10.72 5.75 6.87
N PRO A 255 9.65 5.03 7.26
CA PRO A 255 9.65 3.57 7.33
C PRO A 255 9.92 2.87 5.98
N LEU A 256 10.08 1.56 6.00
CA LEU A 256 10.15 0.74 4.79
C LEU A 256 8.72 0.47 4.28
N PRO A 257 8.37 0.85 3.03
CA PRO A 257 7.05 0.56 2.47
C PRO A 257 6.95 -0.90 2.05
N ILE A 258 5.85 -1.55 2.42
CA ILE A 258 5.51 -2.89 1.96
C ILE A 258 4.09 -2.87 1.41
N LEU A 259 3.89 -3.36 0.19
CA LEU A 259 2.54 -3.68 -0.31
C LEU A 259 2.31 -5.18 -0.37
N VAL A 260 1.10 -5.63 -0.12
CA VAL A 260 0.72 -7.05 -0.18
C VAL A 260 -0.27 -7.30 -1.32
N ALA A 261 -0.08 -8.42 -2.01
CA ALA A 261 -0.99 -8.98 -3.01
C ALA A 261 -1.06 -10.49 -2.85
N ASP A 262 -2.13 -11.10 -3.36
CA ASP A 262 -2.33 -12.54 -3.28
C ASP A 262 -2.08 -13.20 -4.63
N GLU A 263 -1.51 -14.40 -4.62
CA GLU A 263 -1.49 -15.23 -5.82
C GLU A 263 -2.87 -15.78 -6.12
N ARG A 264 -3.29 -15.67 -7.37
CA ARG A 264 -4.46 -16.40 -7.87
C ARG A 264 -4.09 -17.16 -9.12
N GLN A 265 -4.09 -18.49 -9.01
CA GLN A 265 -3.72 -19.37 -10.11
C GLN A 265 -4.83 -19.50 -11.15
N GLU A 266 -4.45 -19.91 -12.37
CA GLU A 266 -5.40 -20.16 -13.46
C GLU A 266 -6.47 -21.19 -13.04
N GLY A 267 -7.74 -20.80 -13.06
CA GLY A 267 -8.88 -21.64 -12.66
C GLY A 267 -9.25 -21.57 -11.17
N GLN A 268 -8.53 -20.80 -10.36
CA GLN A 268 -8.86 -20.57 -8.96
C GLN A 268 -9.85 -19.40 -8.82
N SER A 269 -11.01 -19.64 -8.21
CA SER A 269 -12.06 -18.64 -8.00
C SER A 269 -12.27 -18.21 -6.55
N VAL A 270 -11.64 -18.92 -5.60
CA VAL A 270 -11.74 -18.66 -4.16
C VAL A 270 -10.35 -18.75 -3.54
N LEU A 271 -10.04 -17.76 -2.72
CA LEU A 271 -8.82 -17.68 -1.92
C LEU A 271 -9.16 -17.99 -0.45
N PHE A 272 -8.24 -18.64 0.27
CA PHE A 272 -8.39 -18.93 1.69
C PHE A 272 -7.14 -18.50 2.45
N SER A 273 -7.32 -17.85 3.59
CA SER A 273 -6.23 -17.36 4.44
C SER A 273 -5.18 -18.43 4.79
N THR A 274 -5.55 -19.71 4.83
CA THR A 274 -4.64 -20.79 5.23
C THR A 274 -3.76 -21.34 4.11
N ASN A 275 -4.07 -21.06 2.83
CA ASN A 275 -3.35 -21.68 1.71
C ASN A 275 -3.02 -20.73 0.54
N THR A 276 -3.55 -19.51 0.54
CA THR A 276 -3.15 -18.50 -0.44
C THR A 276 -1.71 -18.07 -0.20
N THR A 277 -0.91 -18.04 -1.27
CA THR A 277 0.44 -17.49 -1.24
C THR A 277 0.35 -15.97 -1.16
N ASN A 278 0.83 -15.35 -0.08
CA ASN A 278 0.89 -13.89 0.01
C ASN A 278 2.21 -13.40 -0.57
N TYR A 279 2.14 -12.49 -1.53
CA TYR A 279 3.29 -11.79 -2.11
C TYR A 279 3.43 -10.41 -1.52
N GLU A 280 4.68 -9.99 -1.31
CA GLU A 280 5.01 -8.64 -0.90
C GLU A 280 5.87 -7.92 -1.93
N PHE A 281 5.63 -6.62 -2.05
CA PHE A 281 6.44 -5.67 -2.79
C PHE A 281 7.23 -4.83 -1.79
N THR A 282 8.55 -4.89 -1.88
CA THR A 282 9.47 -3.92 -1.25
C THR A 282 10.16 -3.11 -2.35
N PRO A 283 10.82 -1.98 -2.04
CA PRO A 283 11.55 -1.24 -3.07
C PRO A 283 12.59 -2.08 -3.83
N TRP A 284 13.03 -3.21 -3.28
CA TRP A 284 14.06 -4.06 -3.90
C TRP A 284 13.50 -5.29 -4.58
N GLU A 285 12.45 -5.91 -4.02
CA GLU A 285 12.07 -7.27 -4.36
C GLU A 285 10.54 -7.45 -4.41
N LEU A 286 10.09 -8.33 -5.30
CA LEU A 286 8.77 -8.96 -5.25
C LEU A 286 8.96 -10.43 -4.86
N GLY A 287 8.21 -10.92 -3.88
CA GLY A 287 8.33 -12.32 -3.52
C GLY A 287 7.43 -12.75 -2.39
N SER A 288 7.62 -13.98 -1.94
CA SER A 288 6.85 -14.55 -0.83
C SER A 288 7.74 -15.38 0.08
N PHE A 289 7.45 -15.27 1.38
CA PHE A 289 7.99 -16.13 2.43
C PHE A 289 7.35 -17.53 2.46
N ASP A 290 6.22 -17.72 1.76
CA ASP A 290 5.49 -18.99 1.67
C ASP A 290 6.17 -19.99 0.71
N SER A 291 7.46 -20.26 0.95
CA SER A 291 8.29 -21.20 0.18
C SER A 291 8.51 -20.88 -1.31
N VAL A 292 8.34 -19.61 -1.70
CA VAL A 292 8.61 -19.14 -3.07
C VAL A 292 10.03 -18.59 -3.17
N GLY A 293 10.30 -17.39 -2.65
CA GLY A 293 11.52 -16.63 -2.90
C GLY A 293 11.24 -15.23 -3.42
N PHE A 294 12.29 -14.49 -3.75
CA PHE A 294 12.23 -13.06 -4.05
C PHE A 294 12.99 -12.72 -5.34
N VAL A 295 12.30 -12.11 -6.29
CA VAL A 295 12.87 -11.61 -7.55
C VAL A 295 13.22 -10.12 -7.40
N PRO A 296 14.35 -9.64 -7.95
CA PRO A 296 14.66 -8.21 -8.00
C PRO A 296 13.57 -7.43 -8.75
N LEU A 297 12.85 -6.58 -8.03
CA LEU A 297 11.62 -5.93 -8.52
C LEU A 297 11.88 -5.09 -9.78
N ARG A 298 13.01 -4.38 -9.81
CA ARG A 298 13.45 -3.58 -10.97
C ARG A 298 13.50 -4.39 -12.27
N TYR A 299 13.75 -5.70 -12.17
CA TYR A 299 13.95 -6.60 -13.31
C TYR A 299 12.83 -7.63 -13.46
N VAL A 300 11.74 -7.52 -12.71
CA VAL A 300 10.69 -8.53 -12.57
C VAL A 300 10.07 -8.99 -13.89
N GLY A 301 10.04 -8.14 -14.92
CA GLY A 301 9.52 -8.49 -16.24
C GLY A 301 10.48 -9.28 -17.14
N SER A 302 11.67 -9.63 -16.65
CA SER A 302 12.66 -10.38 -17.42
C SER A 302 12.32 -11.86 -17.49
N ASN A 303 12.85 -12.58 -18.49
CA ASN A 303 12.69 -14.02 -18.60
C ASN A 303 13.64 -14.75 -17.63
N PHE A 304 13.20 -14.92 -16.38
CA PHE A 304 13.85 -15.80 -15.43
C PHE A 304 13.45 -17.26 -15.68
N GLU A 305 14.41 -18.16 -15.53
CA GLU A 305 14.18 -19.60 -15.48
C GLU A 305 15.09 -20.22 -14.43
N ALA A 306 14.52 -21.04 -13.54
CA ALA A 306 15.24 -21.67 -12.43
C ALA A 306 16.04 -20.68 -11.57
N GLY A 307 15.55 -19.43 -11.46
CA GLY A 307 16.15 -18.38 -10.64
C GLY A 307 17.13 -17.44 -11.35
N GLU A 308 17.41 -17.64 -12.64
CA GLU A 308 18.42 -16.88 -13.38
C GLU A 308 17.91 -16.40 -14.74
N ILE A 309 18.50 -15.32 -15.26
CA ILE A 309 18.30 -14.87 -16.65
C ILE A 309 19.43 -15.46 -17.50
N ALA A 310 19.09 -16.17 -18.59
CA ALA A 310 20.06 -16.76 -19.52
C ALA A 310 21.19 -15.79 -19.91
N SER A 311 22.42 -16.26 -20.11
CA SER A 311 23.61 -15.41 -20.31
C SER A 311 23.52 -14.46 -21.50
N ASP A 312 22.83 -14.88 -22.57
CA ASP A 312 22.53 -14.12 -23.78
C ASP A 312 21.16 -13.41 -23.73
N GLY A 313 20.43 -13.56 -22.62
CA GLY A 313 19.15 -12.91 -22.37
C GLY A 313 19.30 -11.42 -22.05
N THR A 314 18.16 -10.73 -22.03
CA THR A 314 18.04 -9.31 -21.72
C THR A 314 17.25 -9.10 -20.43
N CYS A 315 17.41 -7.91 -19.85
CA CYS A 315 16.70 -7.48 -18.66
C CYS A 315 15.57 -6.52 -19.05
N VAL A 316 14.43 -6.61 -18.37
CA VAL A 316 13.30 -5.70 -18.58
C VAL A 316 13.11 -4.84 -17.33
N THR A 317 13.01 -3.52 -17.52
CA THR A 317 12.72 -2.55 -16.46
C THR A 317 11.41 -1.82 -16.70
N GLY A 318 10.77 -1.33 -15.63
CA GLY A 318 9.57 -0.51 -15.69
C GLY A 318 8.25 -1.30 -15.64
N LEU A 319 8.30 -2.63 -15.53
CA LEU A 319 7.09 -3.42 -15.25
C LEU A 319 6.52 -3.13 -13.85
N ASP A 320 7.41 -2.80 -12.91
CA ASP A 320 7.08 -2.40 -11.54
C ASP A 320 6.64 -0.93 -11.43
N GLU A 321 6.00 -0.40 -12.46
CA GLU A 321 5.42 0.94 -12.42
C GLU A 321 4.50 1.06 -11.20
N LEU A 322 4.64 2.16 -10.47
CA LEU A 322 4.12 2.29 -9.11
C LEU A 322 2.59 2.14 -9.07
N SER A 323 1.90 2.57 -10.13
CA SER A 323 0.45 2.40 -10.29
C SER A 323 0.01 0.98 -10.64
N PHE A 324 0.83 0.22 -11.36
CA PHE A 324 0.57 -1.20 -11.56
C PHE A 324 0.72 -1.98 -10.24
N VAL A 325 1.71 -1.63 -9.41
CA VAL A 325 1.96 -2.25 -8.11
C VAL A 325 0.79 -2.03 -7.14
N PHE A 326 0.37 -0.78 -6.90
CA PHE A 326 -0.79 -0.55 -6.02
C PHE A 326 -2.13 -0.94 -6.67
N GLY A 327 -2.20 -0.94 -8.02
CA GLY A 327 -3.34 -1.45 -8.76
C GLY A 327 -3.53 -2.96 -8.55
N THR A 328 -2.42 -3.71 -8.59
CA THR A 328 -2.36 -5.14 -8.26
C THR A 328 -2.83 -5.39 -6.83
N SER A 329 -2.29 -4.64 -5.87
CA SER A 329 -2.69 -4.74 -4.46
C SER A 329 -4.16 -4.35 -4.19
N SER A 330 -4.88 -3.82 -5.18
CA SER A 330 -6.26 -3.33 -5.05
C SER A 330 -7.23 -3.82 -6.14
N SER A 331 -6.95 -5.00 -6.70
CA SER A 331 -7.56 -5.51 -7.91
C SER A 331 -9.00 -6.08 -7.77
N LEU A 332 -9.85 -5.46 -6.95
CA LEU A 332 -11.25 -5.89 -6.69
C LEU A 332 -12.23 -5.30 -7.74
N PHE A 333 -12.21 -5.83 -8.97
CA PHE A 333 -12.84 -5.19 -10.14
C PHE A 333 -14.33 -5.41 -10.37
N ASN A 334 -14.99 -6.29 -9.63
CA ASN A 334 -16.39 -6.65 -9.89
C ASN A 334 -17.32 -5.43 -9.91
N GLN A 335 -17.00 -4.35 -9.19
CA GLN A 335 -17.78 -3.10 -9.20
C GLN A 335 -17.29 -2.04 -10.20
N PHE A 336 -15.98 -2.00 -10.50
CA PHE A 336 -15.41 -1.07 -11.50
C PHE A 336 -16.02 -1.31 -12.88
N LEU A 337 -16.13 -2.57 -13.30
CA LEU A 337 -16.78 -2.96 -14.56
C LEU A 337 -18.28 -2.66 -14.57
N LEU A 338 -18.99 -2.95 -13.48
CA LEU A 338 -20.44 -2.70 -13.39
C LEU A 338 -20.74 -1.19 -13.50
N GLN A 339 -19.91 -0.34 -12.91
CA GLN A 339 -20.09 1.11 -12.97
C GLN A 339 -19.68 1.69 -14.32
N ILE A 340 -18.58 1.23 -14.94
CA ILE A 340 -18.18 1.70 -16.28
C ILE A 340 -19.20 1.32 -17.36
N ASN A 341 -19.74 0.10 -17.30
CA ASN A 341 -20.70 -0.36 -18.31
C ASN A 341 -22.05 0.38 -18.19
N THR A 342 -22.40 0.87 -16.99
CA THR A 342 -23.64 1.61 -16.73
C THR A 342 -23.50 3.14 -16.79
N THR A 343 -22.27 3.66 -16.95
CA THR A 343 -22.02 5.10 -17.02
C THR A 343 -21.94 5.58 -18.47
N ASP A 344 -22.83 6.49 -18.85
CA ASP A 344 -22.87 7.12 -20.18
C ASP A 344 -21.70 8.10 -20.43
N MET A 345 -20.98 8.48 -19.36
CA MET A 345 -19.86 9.44 -19.40
C MET A 345 -18.53 8.81 -19.85
N VAL A 346 -18.45 7.47 -19.91
CA VAL A 346 -17.24 6.77 -20.35
C VAL A 346 -17.25 6.68 -21.90
N PRO A 347 -16.24 7.25 -22.59
CA PRO A 347 -16.20 7.26 -24.05
C PRO A 347 -16.16 5.87 -24.68
N ALA A 348 -16.70 5.75 -25.90
CA ALA A 348 -16.66 4.51 -26.68
C ALA A 348 -15.23 3.99 -26.88
N ILE A 349 -14.26 4.89 -27.11
CA ILE A 349 -12.84 4.52 -27.28
C ILE A 349 -12.29 3.74 -26.08
N PHE A 350 -12.70 4.11 -24.86
CA PHE A 350 -12.27 3.41 -23.65
C PHE A 350 -13.00 2.09 -23.49
N LYS A 351 -14.31 2.06 -23.77
CA LYS A 351 -15.09 0.82 -23.78
C LYS A 351 -14.52 -0.17 -24.80
N ASP A 352 -14.07 0.29 -25.97
CA ASP A 352 -13.45 -0.53 -27.01
C ASP A 352 -12.04 -0.98 -26.62
N ALA A 353 -11.22 -0.12 -26.01
CA ALA A 353 -9.90 -0.48 -25.50
C ALA A 353 -10.00 -1.55 -24.40
N VAL A 354 -10.90 -1.33 -23.43
CA VAL A 354 -11.22 -2.33 -22.41
C VAL A 354 -11.74 -3.60 -23.07
N THR A 355 -12.74 -3.52 -23.95
CA THR A 355 -13.32 -4.68 -24.65
C THR A 355 -12.28 -5.44 -25.46
N SER A 356 -11.30 -4.77 -26.08
CA SER A 356 -10.22 -5.42 -26.83
C SER A 356 -9.32 -6.26 -25.91
N VAL A 357 -9.06 -5.78 -24.70
CA VAL A 357 -8.42 -6.57 -23.64
C VAL A 357 -9.32 -7.73 -23.19
N LEU A 358 -10.63 -7.50 -23.04
CA LEU A 358 -11.60 -8.54 -22.65
C LEU A 358 -11.83 -9.62 -23.73
N VAL A 359 -11.63 -9.32 -25.01
CA VAL A 359 -11.77 -10.26 -26.14
C VAL A 359 -10.51 -11.11 -26.33
N GLY A 360 -9.34 -10.60 -25.92
CA GLY A 360 -8.06 -11.32 -25.99
C GLY A 360 -7.81 -12.28 -24.81
N LEU A 361 -8.53 -12.12 -23.70
CA LEU A 361 -8.42 -12.94 -22.49
C LEU A 361 -9.67 -13.82 -22.33
N ASP A 362 -9.53 -15.03 -21.79
CA ASP A 362 -10.71 -15.80 -21.34
C ASP A 362 -11.44 -15.00 -20.26
N GLN A 363 -12.78 -15.05 -20.23
CA GLN A 363 -13.61 -14.24 -19.32
C GLN A 363 -13.29 -14.47 -17.84
N ASN A 364 -12.60 -15.58 -17.53
CA ASN A 364 -12.17 -16.00 -16.20
C ASN A 364 -10.84 -15.36 -15.73
N HIS A 365 -10.18 -14.51 -16.53
CA HIS A 365 -8.86 -13.94 -16.22
C HIS A 365 -8.82 -12.41 -16.31
N MET A 366 -9.98 -11.76 -16.38
CA MET A 366 -10.05 -10.31 -16.59
C MET A 366 -9.80 -9.52 -15.29
N ASP A 367 -9.90 -10.18 -14.14
CA ASP A 367 -9.87 -9.60 -12.81
C ASP A 367 -8.58 -9.92 -12.02
N VAL A 368 -7.49 -10.28 -12.71
CA VAL A 368 -6.13 -10.41 -12.14
C VAL A 368 -5.20 -9.30 -12.64
N ALA A 369 -4.09 -9.07 -11.95
CA ALA A 369 -2.92 -8.42 -12.50
C ALA A 369 -2.02 -9.46 -13.19
N ASP A 370 -1.72 -9.27 -14.48
CA ASP A 370 -0.79 -10.15 -15.19
C ASP A 370 0.66 -9.64 -15.06
N TRP A 371 1.46 -10.39 -14.31
CA TRP A 371 2.89 -10.16 -14.06
C TRP A 371 3.78 -11.07 -14.92
N SER A 372 3.24 -11.65 -16.00
CA SER A 372 3.99 -12.53 -16.91
C SER A 372 5.11 -11.79 -17.65
N PRO A 373 6.23 -12.46 -17.98
CA PRO A 373 6.53 -13.88 -17.73
C PRO A 373 6.72 -14.19 -16.23
N ASN A 374 6.34 -15.40 -15.78
CA ASN A 374 6.52 -15.80 -14.39
C ASN A 374 8.01 -15.78 -14.00
N PRO A 375 8.45 -14.88 -13.11
CA PRO A 375 9.85 -14.84 -12.70
C PRO A 375 10.26 -16.09 -11.93
N PHE A 376 9.32 -16.79 -11.30
CA PHE A 376 9.57 -17.99 -10.50
C PHE A 376 9.45 -19.30 -11.29
N TYR A 377 9.41 -19.23 -12.63
CA TYR A 377 9.34 -20.42 -13.47
C TYR A 377 10.55 -21.33 -13.22
N HIS A 378 10.28 -22.61 -12.95
CA HIS A 378 11.23 -23.64 -12.53
C HIS A 378 12.01 -23.36 -11.22
N TRP A 379 11.66 -22.33 -10.47
CA TRP A 379 12.27 -22.01 -9.18
C TRP A 379 11.58 -22.79 -8.04
N ASN A 380 12.35 -23.50 -7.22
CA ASN A 380 11.84 -24.28 -6.08
C ASN A 380 10.71 -25.28 -6.44
N ASN A 381 10.87 -26.04 -7.53
CA ASN A 381 9.85 -26.97 -8.07
C ASN A 381 9.14 -27.90 -7.08
N ALA A 382 9.78 -28.25 -5.96
CA ALA A 382 9.19 -29.15 -4.96
C ALA A 382 8.19 -28.44 -4.01
N THR A 383 8.32 -27.13 -3.82
CA THR A 383 7.57 -26.38 -2.79
C THR A 383 6.81 -25.19 -3.37
N ASN A 384 7.28 -24.62 -4.47
CA ASN A 384 6.67 -23.46 -5.09
C ASN A 384 5.54 -23.90 -6.05
N ALA A 385 4.30 -23.57 -5.69
CA ALA A 385 3.12 -23.94 -6.44
C ALA A 385 3.07 -23.33 -7.86
N ASN A 386 3.77 -22.23 -8.11
CA ASN A 386 3.79 -21.56 -9.40
C ASN A 386 4.98 -21.99 -10.30
N ALA A 387 5.86 -22.86 -9.81
CA ALA A 387 7.11 -23.17 -10.51
C ALA A 387 6.91 -23.84 -11.89
N GLN A 388 5.73 -24.39 -12.15
CA GLN A 388 5.38 -25.06 -13.41
C GLN A 388 4.55 -24.19 -14.35
N THR A 389 4.19 -22.96 -13.96
CA THR A 389 3.38 -22.06 -14.76
C THR A 389 4.24 -20.97 -15.39
N LYS A 390 4.00 -20.66 -16.67
CA LYS A 390 4.66 -19.52 -17.33
C LYS A 390 3.96 -18.19 -17.07
N LYS A 391 2.72 -18.25 -16.59
CA LYS A 391 1.93 -17.09 -16.17
C LYS A 391 2.08 -16.88 -14.67
N PHE A 392 2.15 -15.62 -14.28
CA PHE A 392 2.15 -15.22 -12.89
C PHE A 392 1.12 -14.11 -12.70
N THR A 393 0.11 -14.40 -11.90
CA THR A 393 -1.08 -13.55 -11.74
C THR A 393 -1.33 -13.28 -10.27
N LEU A 394 -1.54 -12.00 -9.97
CA LEU A 394 -1.74 -11.51 -8.62
C LEU A 394 -3.09 -10.79 -8.50
N VAL A 395 -3.65 -10.76 -7.29
CA VAL A 395 -4.87 -10.02 -6.96
C VAL A 395 -4.73 -9.20 -5.67
N ASP A 396 -5.78 -8.48 -5.29
CA ASP A 396 -5.86 -7.72 -4.05
C ASP A 396 -5.49 -8.61 -2.85
N GLY A 397 -4.54 -8.15 -2.03
CA GLY A 397 -4.03 -8.91 -0.89
C GLY A 397 -5.03 -9.10 0.26
N GLY A 398 -6.23 -8.53 0.16
CA GLY A 398 -7.32 -8.77 1.11
C GLY A 398 -8.29 -9.86 0.69
N GLU A 399 -8.13 -10.48 -0.50
CA GLU A 399 -9.08 -11.47 -1.02
C GLU A 399 -9.06 -12.81 -0.25
N ASP A 400 -7.97 -13.12 0.46
CA ASP A 400 -7.85 -14.30 1.31
C ASP A 400 -8.42 -14.14 2.73
N LEU A 401 -9.12 -13.03 3.01
CA LEU A 401 -9.65 -12.58 4.32
C LEU A 401 -8.62 -11.95 5.27
N GLN A 402 -7.32 -11.97 4.97
CA GLN A 402 -6.29 -11.27 5.73
C GLN A 402 -6.22 -9.80 5.34
N ASN A 403 -7.34 -9.08 5.46
CA ASN A 403 -7.48 -7.70 4.99
C ASN A 403 -6.59 -6.68 5.73
N ILE A 404 -5.84 -7.09 6.76
CA ILE A 404 -4.74 -6.32 7.38
C ILE A 404 -3.42 -7.02 7.00
N PRO A 405 -2.43 -6.30 6.43
CA PRO A 405 -1.18 -6.90 5.93
C PRO A 405 -0.22 -7.29 7.07
N PHE A 406 -0.58 -8.31 7.85
CA PHE A 406 0.25 -8.84 8.94
C PHE A 406 1.40 -9.71 8.42
N THR A 407 1.18 -10.54 7.40
CA THR A 407 2.14 -11.56 6.94
C THR A 407 3.57 -11.02 6.76
N PRO A 408 3.80 -9.85 6.13
CA PRO A 408 5.14 -9.28 6.04
C PRO A 408 5.76 -8.95 7.40
N LEU A 409 4.96 -8.50 8.36
CA LEU A 409 5.41 -8.01 9.67
C LEU A 409 5.59 -9.15 10.70
N LEU A 410 5.02 -10.33 10.45
CA LEU A 410 5.17 -11.50 11.32
C LEU A 410 6.43 -12.31 11.03
N GLN A 411 7.17 -11.95 9.99
CA GLN A 411 8.37 -12.68 9.58
C GLN A 411 9.43 -12.63 10.67
N PRO A 412 9.90 -13.77 11.21
CA PRO A 412 10.90 -13.79 12.28
C PRO A 412 12.18 -13.03 11.89
N SER A 413 12.53 -13.02 10.60
CA SER A 413 13.70 -12.32 10.08
C SER A 413 13.61 -10.79 10.13
N ARG A 414 12.40 -10.22 10.28
CA ARG A 414 12.18 -8.77 10.47
C ARG A 414 12.16 -8.35 11.94
N GLU A 415 12.06 -9.31 12.85
CA GLU A 415 12.11 -9.10 14.31
C GLU A 415 11.16 -7.99 14.78
N VAL A 416 9.93 -7.91 14.24
CA VAL A 416 8.96 -6.89 14.64
C VAL A 416 8.43 -7.22 16.04
N ASP A 417 8.48 -6.24 16.95
CA ASP A 417 8.05 -6.43 18.35
C ASP A 417 6.62 -5.93 18.58
N VAL A 418 6.21 -4.86 17.88
CA VAL A 418 4.89 -4.24 18.04
C VAL A 418 4.32 -3.87 16.68
N ILE A 419 3.05 -4.21 16.42
CA ILE A 419 2.32 -3.84 15.21
C ILE A 419 1.11 -2.97 15.57
N PHE A 420 1.06 -1.76 15.01
CA PHE A 420 -0.13 -0.91 15.03
C PHE A 420 -0.99 -1.23 13.81
N ALA A 421 -2.07 -1.97 14.02
CA ALA A 421 -2.95 -2.47 12.98
C ALA A 421 -4.20 -1.57 12.84
N VAL A 422 -4.25 -0.77 11.78
CA VAL A 422 -5.38 0.11 11.45
C VAL A 422 -6.36 -0.65 10.57
N ASP A 423 -7.48 -1.05 11.16
CA ASP A 423 -8.49 -1.87 10.49
C ASP A 423 -9.66 -1.01 10.01
N SER A 424 -9.88 -0.98 8.71
CA SER A 424 -10.95 -0.27 7.99
C SER A 424 -11.86 -1.23 7.22
N SER A 425 -11.85 -2.51 7.59
CA SER A 425 -12.67 -3.57 6.98
C SER A 425 -14.16 -3.25 7.06
N ALA A 426 -14.92 -3.72 6.07
CA ALA A 426 -16.37 -3.51 5.97
C ALA A 426 -17.13 -4.81 6.27
N ASP A 427 -16.86 -5.43 7.41
CA ASP A 427 -17.30 -6.79 7.71
C ASP A 427 -18.74 -6.87 8.21
N THR A 428 -19.23 -5.83 8.87
CA THR A 428 -20.60 -5.82 9.39
C THR A 428 -21.62 -5.52 8.30
N LEU A 429 -22.72 -6.28 8.30
CA LEU A 429 -23.89 -6.09 7.45
C LEU A 429 -25.06 -5.56 8.28
N ASP A 430 -25.91 -4.70 7.72
CA ASP A 430 -27.05 -4.09 8.41
C ASP A 430 -28.20 -5.10 8.62
N PRO A 431 -28.95 -5.09 9.75
CA PRO A 431 -29.47 -3.95 10.53
C PRO A 431 -28.62 -3.49 11.75
N ARG A 432 -27.40 -4.00 11.94
CA ARG A 432 -26.52 -3.68 13.09
C ARG A 432 -25.51 -2.55 12.81
N GLY A 433 -25.62 -1.85 11.68
CA GLY A 433 -24.64 -0.87 11.19
C GLY A 433 -23.67 -1.52 10.19
N SER A 434 -23.73 -1.11 8.94
CA SER A 434 -22.90 -1.65 7.86
C SER A 434 -21.48 -1.07 7.83
N ASN A 435 -20.56 -1.81 7.23
CA ASN A 435 -19.19 -1.37 6.89
C ASN A 435 -18.30 -1.00 8.08
N TRP A 436 -18.42 -1.73 9.20
CA TRP A 436 -17.46 -1.65 10.31
C TRP A 436 -16.64 -2.94 10.40
N PRO A 437 -15.42 -2.88 10.95
CA PRO A 437 -14.64 -4.08 11.23
C PRO A 437 -15.35 -4.96 12.27
N ASN A 438 -15.19 -6.28 12.14
CA ASN A 438 -15.67 -7.24 13.14
C ASN A 438 -14.55 -8.14 13.72
N GLY A 439 -13.32 -7.97 13.26
CA GLY A 439 -12.17 -8.78 13.64
C GLY A 439 -11.88 -9.97 12.72
N THR A 440 -12.58 -10.12 11.59
CA THR A 440 -12.38 -11.24 10.64
C THR A 440 -10.92 -11.34 10.21
N ALA A 441 -10.26 -10.23 9.86
CA ALA A 441 -8.85 -10.24 9.47
C ALA A 441 -7.91 -10.72 10.59
N MET A 442 -8.18 -10.33 11.84
CA MET A 442 -7.42 -10.80 13.01
C MET A 442 -7.57 -12.31 13.21
N VAL A 443 -8.79 -12.84 13.06
CA VAL A 443 -9.08 -14.28 13.17
C VAL A 443 -8.44 -15.06 12.02
N ALA A 444 -8.54 -14.56 10.79
CA ALA A 444 -7.98 -15.19 9.60
C ALA A 444 -6.45 -15.34 9.70
N THR A 445 -5.74 -14.29 10.15
CA THR A 445 -4.29 -14.34 10.37
C THR A 445 -3.92 -15.25 11.55
N TYR A 446 -4.70 -15.23 12.65
CA TYR A 446 -4.49 -16.15 13.76
C TYR A 446 -4.62 -17.62 13.29
N GLU A 447 -5.69 -17.95 12.58
CA GLU A 447 -5.90 -19.29 12.04
C GLU A 447 -4.77 -19.70 11.08
N ARG A 448 -4.36 -18.82 10.16
CA ARG A 448 -3.21 -19.08 9.28
C ARG A 448 -1.95 -19.42 10.08
N SER A 449 -1.65 -18.68 11.14
CA SER A 449 -0.46 -18.91 11.98
C SER A 449 -0.45 -20.29 12.66
N LEU A 450 -1.61 -20.95 12.80
CA LEU A 450 -1.69 -22.32 13.34
C LEU A 450 -1.33 -23.40 12.31
N PHE A 451 -1.29 -23.05 11.02
CA PHE A 451 -0.98 -23.96 9.91
C PHE A 451 0.40 -23.71 9.30
N GLN A 452 1.12 -22.66 9.70
CA GLN A 452 2.47 -22.38 9.21
C GLN A 452 3.55 -22.91 10.16
N ASP A 453 4.48 -23.68 9.58
CA ASP A 453 5.64 -24.25 10.29
C ASP A 453 6.93 -23.44 10.04
N ASP A 454 6.82 -22.21 9.53
CA ASP A 454 7.96 -21.35 9.15
C ASP A 454 8.46 -20.44 10.30
N GLY A 455 7.85 -20.56 11.48
CA GLY A 455 8.17 -19.79 12.67
C GLY A 455 7.39 -18.48 12.80
N THR A 456 6.53 -18.13 11.84
CA THR A 456 5.57 -17.05 12.02
C THR A 456 4.58 -17.41 13.14
N THR A 457 4.34 -16.48 14.05
CA THR A 457 3.39 -16.67 15.15
C THR A 457 2.53 -15.44 15.33
N PHE A 458 1.30 -15.64 15.79
CA PHE A 458 0.33 -14.57 16.04
C PHE A 458 -0.29 -14.76 17.43
N PRO A 459 -0.59 -13.68 18.18
CA PRO A 459 -1.20 -13.85 19.48
C PRO A 459 -2.61 -14.47 19.35
N PRO A 460 -3.07 -15.22 20.37
CA PRO A 460 -4.43 -15.76 20.37
C PRO A 460 -5.50 -14.69 20.21
N VAL A 461 -6.43 -14.92 19.29
CA VAL A 461 -7.59 -14.06 19.03
C VAL A 461 -8.87 -14.89 19.20
N PRO A 462 -9.91 -14.37 19.89
CA PRO A 462 -11.18 -15.08 19.98
C PRO A 462 -11.91 -15.12 18.62
N ASP A 463 -12.84 -16.05 18.46
CA ASP A 463 -13.70 -16.10 17.26
C ASP A 463 -14.48 -14.79 17.06
N VAL A 464 -14.91 -14.52 15.82
CA VAL A 464 -15.59 -13.26 15.44
C VAL A 464 -16.79 -12.92 16.33
N ASN A 465 -17.61 -13.91 16.73
CA ASN A 465 -18.78 -13.63 17.57
C ASN A 465 -18.34 -13.16 18.95
N THR A 466 -17.36 -13.85 19.55
CA THR A 466 -16.78 -13.46 20.83
C THR A 466 -16.07 -12.09 20.72
N PHE A 467 -15.35 -11.84 19.63
CA PHE A 467 -14.65 -10.58 19.34
C PHE A 467 -15.62 -9.38 19.39
N ILE A 468 -16.78 -9.50 18.72
CA ILE A 468 -17.85 -8.50 18.75
C ILE A 468 -18.49 -8.39 20.14
N ASN A 469 -18.83 -9.51 20.78
CA ASN A 469 -19.51 -9.52 22.08
C ASN A 469 -18.68 -8.88 23.21
N LEU A 470 -17.35 -8.97 23.11
CA LEU A 470 -16.40 -8.29 24.02
C LEU A 470 -16.15 -6.81 23.63
N GLY A 471 -16.73 -6.36 22.52
CA GLY A 471 -16.58 -5.02 21.97
C GLY A 471 -15.16 -4.71 21.49
N LEU A 472 -14.37 -5.71 21.13
CA LEU A 472 -12.98 -5.52 20.69
C LEU A 472 -12.91 -4.83 19.31
N ASN A 473 -14.02 -4.86 18.56
CA ASN A 473 -14.16 -4.21 17.26
C ASN A 473 -14.66 -2.75 17.31
N SER A 474 -14.86 -2.19 18.49
CA SER A 474 -15.36 -0.81 18.66
C SER A 474 -14.41 0.09 19.45
N ARG A 475 -13.24 -0.43 19.84
CA ARG A 475 -12.20 0.30 20.54
C ARG A 475 -10.82 -0.30 20.27
N PRO A 476 -9.76 0.49 20.41
CA PRO A 476 -8.41 -0.05 20.43
C PRO A 476 -8.24 -1.17 21.45
N THR A 477 -7.57 -2.24 21.05
CA THR A 477 -7.37 -3.46 21.85
C THR A 477 -5.95 -3.98 21.63
N MET A 478 -5.30 -4.45 22.69
CA MET A 478 -3.97 -5.06 22.60
C MET A 478 -4.05 -6.58 22.71
N PHE A 479 -3.31 -7.29 21.86
CA PHE A 479 -3.17 -8.75 21.87
C PHE A 479 -1.70 -9.13 22.02
N GLY A 480 -1.40 -10.19 22.79
CA GLY A 480 -0.03 -10.64 23.04
C GLY A 480 0.62 -10.11 24.32
N CYS A 481 -0.12 -9.41 25.19
CA CYS A 481 0.42 -8.85 26.44
C CYS A 481 0.84 -9.90 27.49
N ASP A 482 0.21 -11.09 27.46
CA ASP A 482 0.49 -12.17 28.42
C ASP A 482 1.39 -13.22 27.77
N ALA A 483 2.69 -13.12 28.04
CA ALA A 483 3.70 -14.07 27.57
C ALA A 483 3.42 -15.52 28.02
N GLY A 484 2.63 -15.74 29.08
CA GLY A 484 2.23 -17.07 29.53
C GLY A 484 1.19 -17.74 28.64
N ASN A 485 0.44 -16.96 27.84
CA ASN A 485 -0.50 -17.46 26.83
C ASN A 485 0.16 -17.65 25.45
N LEU A 486 1.40 -17.19 25.30
CA LEU A 486 2.24 -17.50 24.15
C LEU A 486 2.94 -18.84 24.42
N THR A 487 3.12 -19.67 23.39
CA THR A 487 3.95 -20.88 23.55
C THR A 487 5.37 -20.46 23.94
N ALA A 488 6.09 -21.29 24.71
CA ALA A 488 7.38 -20.92 25.31
C ALA A 488 8.48 -20.49 24.31
N ASN A 489 8.25 -20.65 23.00
CA ASN A 489 9.14 -20.23 21.91
C ASN A 489 8.46 -19.26 20.93
N SER A 490 7.30 -18.70 21.25
CA SER A 490 6.59 -17.77 20.36
C SER A 490 7.31 -16.43 20.28
N THR A 491 7.49 -15.96 19.05
CA THR A 491 8.04 -14.64 18.71
C THR A 491 6.93 -13.69 18.26
N ALA A 492 5.70 -13.91 18.71
CA ALA A 492 4.54 -13.17 18.23
C ALA A 492 4.65 -11.70 18.67
N PRO A 493 4.53 -10.72 17.75
CA PRO A 493 4.52 -9.32 18.12
C PRO A 493 3.30 -8.97 18.97
N LEU A 494 3.45 -7.95 19.80
CA LEU A 494 2.31 -7.27 20.41
C LEU A 494 1.49 -6.60 19.30
N ILE A 495 0.19 -6.88 19.23
CA ILE A 495 -0.70 -6.25 18.26
C ILE A 495 -1.52 -5.17 18.96
N VAL A 496 -1.33 -3.92 18.54
CA VAL A 496 -2.20 -2.79 18.87
C VAL A 496 -3.24 -2.68 17.77
N TYR A 497 -4.38 -3.33 17.96
CA TYR A 497 -5.49 -3.36 17.01
C TYR A 497 -6.35 -2.11 17.15
N LEU A 498 -6.54 -1.39 16.04
CA LEU A 498 -7.23 -0.10 15.96
C LEU A 498 -8.40 -0.23 14.99
N PRO A 499 -9.57 -0.71 15.47
CA PRO A 499 -10.73 -0.82 14.62
C PRO A 499 -11.25 0.57 14.28
N HIS A 500 -11.56 0.78 13.00
CA HIS A 500 -12.33 1.90 12.53
C HIS A 500 -13.66 1.98 13.31
N SER A 501 -13.94 3.15 13.89
CA SER A 501 -15.09 3.38 14.77
C SER A 501 -15.53 4.84 14.70
N PRO A 502 -16.80 5.16 14.97
CA PRO A 502 -17.29 6.53 14.94
C PRO A 502 -16.86 7.29 16.20
N TYR A 503 -16.12 8.39 16.02
CA TYR A 503 -15.74 9.33 17.07
C TYR A 503 -16.38 10.70 16.81
N VAL A 504 -15.97 11.34 15.71
CA VAL A 504 -16.45 12.68 15.32
C VAL A 504 -17.20 12.67 13.99
N PHE A 505 -17.16 11.56 13.25
CA PHE A 505 -17.86 11.40 11.98
C PHE A 505 -18.22 9.93 11.71
N ASN A 506 -19.41 9.70 11.14
CA ASN A 506 -19.81 8.37 10.66
C ASN A 506 -19.09 8.07 9.33
N SER A 507 -17.90 7.50 9.47
CA SER A 507 -16.94 7.33 8.39
C SER A 507 -17.00 5.95 7.71
N ASN A 508 -17.97 5.11 8.07
CA ASN A 508 -18.25 3.77 7.50
C ASN A 508 -18.87 3.83 6.09
N VAL A 509 -18.28 4.66 5.23
CA VAL A 509 -18.65 4.83 3.84
C VAL A 509 -18.36 3.56 3.04
N SER A 510 -19.14 3.31 1.98
CA SER A 510 -18.94 2.14 1.13
C SER A 510 -17.55 2.16 0.47
N THR A 511 -16.95 0.98 0.32
CA THR A 511 -15.71 0.79 -0.44
C THR A 511 -15.85 1.29 -1.89
N PHE A 512 -17.07 1.29 -2.43
CA PHE A 512 -17.36 1.58 -3.84
C PHE A 512 -17.92 2.99 -4.08
N THR A 513 -17.91 3.86 -3.07
CA THR A 513 -18.34 5.25 -3.26
C THR A 513 -17.33 5.98 -4.15
N PRO A 514 -17.75 6.56 -5.30
CA PRO A 514 -16.83 7.08 -6.30
C PRO A 514 -16.29 8.48 -5.99
N THR A 515 -17.01 9.26 -5.17
CA THR A 515 -16.71 10.67 -4.89
C THR A 515 -16.90 11.03 -3.43
N TYR A 516 -16.09 11.97 -2.94
CA TYR A 516 -16.23 12.59 -1.63
C TYR A 516 -15.92 14.08 -1.73
N GLN A 517 -16.85 14.92 -1.26
CA GLN A 517 -16.54 16.33 -1.05
C GLN A 517 -15.39 16.47 -0.05
N LEU A 518 -14.58 17.53 -0.19
CA LEU A 518 -13.35 17.71 0.60
C LEU A 518 -13.61 17.79 2.11
N ASP A 519 -14.73 18.38 2.50
CA ASP A 519 -15.15 18.47 3.90
C ASP A 519 -15.46 17.08 4.47
N VAL A 520 -16.13 16.21 3.71
CA VAL A 520 -16.36 14.80 4.06
C VAL A 520 -15.04 14.03 4.12
N ARG A 521 -14.16 14.20 3.12
CA ARG A 521 -12.81 13.61 3.13
C ARG A 521 -12.06 14.00 4.42
N ASN A 522 -12.01 15.29 4.71
CA ASN A 522 -11.32 15.83 5.88
C ASN A 522 -11.96 15.34 7.19
N ALA A 523 -13.29 15.20 7.25
CA ALA A 523 -14.00 14.67 8.41
C ALA A 523 -13.70 13.18 8.66
N ILE A 524 -13.58 12.37 7.60
CA ILE A 524 -13.19 10.96 7.71
C ILE A 524 -11.74 10.85 8.21
N ILE A 525 -10.82 11.64 7.65
CA ILE A 525 -9.41 11.70 8.11
C ILE A 525 -9.34 12.12 9.57
N ARG A 526 -10.10 13.15 9.96
CA ARG A 526 -10.18 13.60 11.35
C ARG A 526 -10.71 12.50 12.27
N ASN A 527 -11.71 11.74 11.84
CA ASN A 527 -12.20 10.61 12.60
C ASN A 527 -11.13 9.53 12.80
N GLY A 528 -10.36 9.19 11.77
CA GLY A 528 -9.24 8.24 11.89
C GLY A 528 -8.16 8.71 12.88
N TYR A 529 -7.87 10.02 12.91
CA TYR A 529 -7.00 10.62 13.92
C TYR A 529 -7.56 10.41 15.34
N ASP A 530 -8.86 10.64 15.53
CA ASP A 530 -9.50 10.49 16.83
C ASP A 530 -9.65 9.01 17.24
N VAL A 531 -9.76 8.06 16.29
CA VAL A 531 -9.66 6.62 16.56
C VAL A 531 -8.28 6.27 17.12
N ALA A 532 -7.21 6.69 16.44
CA ALA A 532 -5.83 6.39 16.83
C ALA A 532 -5.43 7.02 18.17
N THR A 533 -5.96 8.22 18.47
CA THR A 533 -5.64 8.95 19.70
C THR A 533 -6.64 8.76 20.83
N ARG A 534 -7.74 8.02 20.60
CA ARG A 534 -8.89 7.96 21.52
C ARG A 534 -9.44 9.35 21.85
N GLY A 535 -9.55 10.18 20.81
CA GLY A 535 -9.90 11.59 20.90
C GLY A 535 -8.91 12.36 21.75
N ASN A 536 -7.61 12.30 21.45
CA ASN A 536 -6.57 12.96 22.24
C ASN A 536 -6.56 12.54 23.72
N ALA A 537 -6.73 11.24 23.98
CA ALA A 537 -6.86 10.64 25.30
C ALA A 537 -8.05 11.19 26.14
N THR A 538 -9.00 11.91 25.54
CA THR A 538 -10.18 12.42 26.25
C THR A 538 -11.23 11.34 26.52
N VAL A 539 -11.30 10.32 25.67
CA VAL A 539 -12.15 9.15 25.90
C VAL A 539 -11.52 8.20 26.91
N ASP A 540 -10.19 8.10 26.90
CA ASP A 540 -9.42 7.26 27.81
C ASP A 540 -8.04 7.87 28.05
N SER A 541 -7.88 8.46 29.24
CA SER A 541 -6.64 9.14 29.62
C SER A 541 -5.43 8.22 29.76
N GLN A 542 -5.65 6.90 29.83
CA GLN A 542 -4.58 5.91 29.94
C GLN A 542 -4.25 5.28 28.58
N TRP A 543 -5.04 5.55 27.54
CA TRP A 543 -4.78 5.05 26.18
C TRP A 543 -3.34 5.22 25.71
N PRO A 544 -2.71 6.40 25.86
CA PRO A 544 -1.34 6.59 25.38
C PRO A 544 -0.30 5.76 26.16
N THR A 545 -0.65 5.22 27.33
CA THR A 545 0.27 4.53 28.25
C THR A 545 -0.02 3.04 28.43
N TYR A 546 -1.06 2.50 27.79
CA TYR A 546 -1.37 1.08 27.83
C TYR A 546 -0.34 0.22 27.09
#